data_AF-A0A838D8Y5-F1
#
_entry.id   AF-A0A838D8Y5-F1
#
_cell.length_a   1.000
_cell.length_b   1.000
_cell.length_c   1.000
_cell.angle_alpha   90.00
_cell.angle_beta   90.00
_cell.angle_gamma   90.00
#
_symmetry.space_group_name_H-M   'P 1'
#
loop_
_entity.id
_entity.type
_entity.pdbx_description
1 polymer ?
#
loop_
_entity_poly.entity_id
_entity_poly.type
_entity_poly.pdbx_seq_one_letter_code
_entity_poly.pdbx_strand_id
1 'polypeptide(L)'
;MSHAAKASLLLFFLTLCGAATFLTHYVREHKTAPAPRELFTVVNDQLTALRAEDYSSAYRHAASGVQQKFTLPQFETMVRRTYAGMTQARRIEFGSVAVQGSSALVQVYFFDEHGTVRTFLYSLTSEGNGWKIGGVEEL
;
A
#
# COMPACT_ATOMS: atom_id res chain seq x y z
N MET A 1 1.41 59.40 -8.62
CA MET A 1 1.22 57.98 -9.03
C MET A 1 -0.26 57.68 -8.94
N SER A 2 -0.93 57.45 -10.07
CA SER A 2 -2.40 57.30 -10.10
C SER A 2 -2.86 56.00 -9.42
N HIS A 3 -4.02 56.04 -8.75
CA HIS A 3 -4.62 54.88 -8.08
C HIS A 3 -4.82 53.69 -9.02
N ALA A 4 -4.97 53.93 -10.32
CA ALA A 4 -5.10 52.92 -11.36
C ALA A 4 -3.83 52.05 -11.54
N ALA A 5 -2.64 52.64 -11.41
CA ALA A 5 -1.38 51.90 -11.53
C ALA A 5 -1.12 50.97 -10.34
N LYS A 6 -1.55 51.37 -9.13
CA LYS A 6 -1.43 50.55 -7.91
C LYS A 6 -2.42 49.37 -7.92
N ALA A 7 -3.64 49.58 -8.44
CA ALA A 7 -4.64 48.52 -8.56
C ALA A 7 -4.26 47.45 -9.60
N SER A 8 -3.66 47.85 -10.73
CA SER A 8 -3.18 46.90 -11.75
C SER A 8 -2.02 46.02 -11.26
N LEU A 9 -1.12 46.56 -10.45
CA LEU A 9 0.03 45.80 -9.92
C LEU A 9 -0.39 44.76 -8.86
N LEU A 10 -1.41 45.07 -8.06
CA LEU A 10 -1.97 44.17 -7.03
C LEU A 10 -2.78 43.02 -7.63
N LEU A 11 -3.55 43.27 -8.70
CA LEU A 11 -4.30 42.23 -9.42
C LEU A 11 -3.37 41.24 -10.12
N PHE A 12 -2.24 41.71 -10.68
CA PHE A 12 -1.26 40.86 -11.36
C PHE A 12 -0.54 39.89 -10.40
N PHE A 13 -0.20 40.35 -9.18
CA PHE A 13 0.45 39.51 -8.16
C PHE A 13 -0.49 38.42 -7.58
N LEU A 14 -1.78 38.72 -7.42
CA LEU A 14 -2.78 37.76 -6.93
C LEU A 14 -3.08 36.65 -7.93
N THR A 15 -3.11 36.96 -9.23
CA THR A 15 -3.28 35.96 -10.29
C THR A 15 -2.07 35.05 -10.48
N LEU A 16 -0.85 35.57 -10.26
CA LEU A 16 0.38 34.78 -10.39
C LEU A 16 0.53 33.76 -9.25
N CYS A 17 0.11 34.12 -8.02
CA CYS A 17 0.12 33.21 -6.87
C CYS A 17 -0.96 32.12 -6.97
N GLY A 18 -2.16 32.45 -7.46
CA GLY A 18 -3.25 31.48 -7.61
C GLY A 18 -2.96 30.38 -8.65
N ALA A 19 -2.27 30.71 -9.74
CA ALA A 19 -1.84 29.74 -10.74
C ALA A 19 -0.75 28.79 -10.20
N ALA A 20 0.18 29.31 -9.40
CA ALA A 20 1.25 28.50 -8.80
C ALA A 20 0.73 27.48 -7.77
N THR A 21 -0.27 27.86 -6.95
CA THR A 21 -0.93 26.95 -6.00
C THR A 21 -1.85 25.94 -6.69
N PHE A 22 -2.56 26.31 -7.75
CA PHE A 22 -3.35 25.36 -8.54
C PHE A 22 -2.46 24.33 -9.25
N LEU A 23 -1.32 24.77 -9.80
CA LEU A 23 -0.38 23.88 -10.48
C LEU A 23 0.31 22.93 -9.50
N THR A 24 0.65 23.37 -8.28
CA THR A 24 1.21 22.47 -7.25
C THR A 24 0.19 21.49 -6.68
N HIS A 25 -1.10 21.86 -6.57
CA HIS A 25 -2.14 20.93 -6.17
C HIS A 25 -2.43 19.87 -7.25
N TYR A 26 -2.49 20.27 -8.53
CA TYR A 26 -2.73 19.33 -9.64
C TYR A 26 -1.58 18.33 -9.84
N VAL A 27 -0.32 18.79 -9.70
CA VAL A 27 0.86 17.93 -9.86
C VAL A 27 1.03 16.96 -8.69
N ARG A 28 0.40 17.21 -7.53
CA ARG A 28 0.50 16.35 -6.34
C ARG A 28 -0.49 15.18 -6.31
N GLU A 29 -1.57 15.21 -7.10
CA GLU A 29 -2.59 14.15 -7.12
C GLU A 29 -2.43 13.11 -8.25
N HIS A 30 -1.54 13.34 -9.21
CA HIS A 30 -1.15 12.32 -10.19
C HIS A 30 0.21 11.70 -9.85
N LYS A 31 0.32 11.07 -8.68
CA LYS A 31 1.21 9.91 -8.59
C LYS A 31 0.56 8.84 -9.45
N THR A 32 1.17 8.52 -10.59
CA THR A 32 0.82 7.36 -11.42
C THR A 32 0.51 6.19 -10.49
N ALA A 33 -0.64 5.53 -10.68
CA ALA A 33 -0.96 4.34 -9.91
C ALA A 33 0.26 3.41 -9.93
N PRO A 34 0.69 2.84 -8.79
CA PRO A 34 1.83 1.96 -8.75
C PRO A 34 1.63 0.87 -9.81
N ALA A 35 2.69 0.53 -10.52
CA ALA A 35 2.64 -0.67 -11.36
C ALA A 35 2.29 -1.84 -10.41
N PRO A 36 1.27 -2.67 -10.72
CA PRO A 36 0.83 -3.76 -9.86
C PRO A 36 1.97 -4.65 -9.34
N ARG A 37 3.05 -4.74 -10.12
CA ARG A 37 4.31 -5.40 -9.77
C ARG A 37 4.85 -5.03 -8.38
N GLU A 38 4.85 -3.76 -7.98
CA GLU A 38 5.40 -3.35 -6.67
C GLU A 38 4.58 -3.94 -5.51
N LEU A 39 3.25 -3.92 -5.64
CA LEU A 39 2.34 -4.49 -4.66
C LEU A 39 2.52 -6.01 -4.57
N PHE A 40 2.64 -6.67 -5.72
CA PHE A 40 2.87 -8.11 -5.80
C PHE A 40 4.20 -8.51 -5.17
N THR A 41 5.26 -7.73 -5.40
CA THR A 41 6.57 -7.97 -4.77
C THR A 41 6.46 -7.93 -3.25
N VAL A 42 5.82 -6.91 -2.66
CA VAL A 42 5.70 -6.80 -1.20
C VAL A 42 4.92 -7.98 -0.60
N VAL A 43 3.82 -8.39 -1.24
CA VAL A 43 3.05 -9.57 -0.81
C VAL A 43 3.90 -10.84 -0.92
N ASN A 44 4.58 -11.04 -2.05
CA ASN A 44 5.41 -12.22 -2.27
C ASN A 44 6.60 -12.31 -1.31
N ASP A 45 7.26 -11.19 -1.02
CA ASP A 45 8.40 -11.13 -0.10
C ASP A 45 7.96 -11.48 1.33
N GLN A 46 6.82 -10.94 1.79
CA GLN A 46 6.27 -11.31 3.09
C GLN A 46 5.92 -12.81 3.14
N LEU A 47 5.23 -13.33 2.13
CA LEU A 47 4.89 -14.76 2.06
C LEU A 47 6.12 -15.66 2.04
N THR A 48 7.17 -15.25 1.31
CA THR A 48 8.44 -15.97 1.25
C THR A 48 9.11 -16.03 2.63
N ALA A 49 9.15 -14.89 3.34
CA ALA A 49 9.68 -14.84 4.69
C ALA A 49 8.85 -15.71 5.66
N LEU A 50 7.51 -15.68 5.57
CA LEU A 50 6.64 -16.52 6.39
C LEU A 50 6.84 -18.02 6.13
N ARG A 51 7.03 -18.44 4.88
CA ARG A 51 7.33 -19.83 4.53
C ARG A 51 8.67 -20.30 5.07
N ALA A 52 9.64 -19.40 5.16
CA ALA A 52 10.96 -19.67 5.75
C ALA A 52 10.98 -19.55 7.29
N GLU A 53 9.83 -19.30 7.92
CA GLU A 53 9.71 -18.97 9.35
C GLU A 53 10.55 -17.75 9.79
N ASP A 54 10.91 -16.86 8.85
CA ASP A 54 11.56 -15.58 9.13
C ASP A 54 10.51 -14.49 9.43
N TYR A 55 9.92 -14.58 10.61
CA TYR A 55 8.90 -13.62 11.06
C TYR A 55 9.45 -12.20 11.18
N SER A 56 10.75 -12.04 11.46
CA SER A 56 11.38 -10.73 11.52
C SER A 56 11.32 -10.03 10.16
N SER A 57 11.76 -10.72 9.09
CA SER A 57 11.66 -10.18 7.73
C SER A 57 10.22 -9.98 7.29
N ALA A 58 9.32 -10.93 7.56
CA ALA A 58 7.90 -10.80 7.25
C ALA A 58 7.27 -9.57 7.91
N TYR A 59 7.62 -9.32 9.17
CA TYR A 59 7.12 -8.21 9.96
C TYR A 59 7.62 -6.85 9.45
N ARG A 60 8.82 -6.78 8.85
CA ARG A 60 9.28 -5.54 8.18
C ARG A 60 8.39 -5.12 7.01
N HIS A 61 7.65 -6.04 6.40
CA HIS A 61 6.68 -5.71 5.33
C HIS A 61 5.33 -5.23 5.88
N ALA A 62 5.07 -5.39 7.19
CA ALA A 62 3.86 -4.90 7.82
C ALA A 62 3.88 -3.36 7.92
N ALA A 63 2.70 -2.75 7.79
CA ALA A 63 2.52 -1.31 7.91
C ALA A 63 2.77 -0.82 9.33
N SER A 64 3.13 0.46 9.47
CA SER A 64 3.37 1.10 10.76
C SER A 64 2.22 0.90 11.76
N GLY A 65 0.96 0.97 11.31
CA GLY A 65 -0.21 0.70 12.14
C GLY A 65 -0.30 -0.74 12.68
N VAL A 66 0.14 -1.73 11.89
CA VAL A 66 0.28 -3.12 12.36
C VAL A 66 1.39 -3.21 13.38
N GLN A 67 2.52 -2.54 13.11
CA GLN A 67 3.69 -2.56 13.99
C GLN A 67 3.48 -1.83 15.33
N GLN A 68 2.54 -0.88 15.39
CA GLN A 68 2.12 -0.23 16.62
C GLN A 68 1.18 -1.12 17.44
N LYS A 69 0.38 -1.96 16.77
CA LYS A 69 -0.63 -2.81 17.41
C LYS A 69 -0.06 -4.10 17.97
N PHE A 70 0.95 -4.66 17.31
CA PHE A 70 1.56 -5.93 17.68
C PHE A 70 3.05 -5.74 17.93
N THR A 71 3.61 -6.43 18.90
CA THR A 71 5.05 -6.67 18.93
C THR A 71 5.42 -7.81 17.96
N LEU A 72 6.69 -7.97 17.60
CA LEU A 72 7.12 -9.09 16.75
C LEU A 72 6.67 -10.47 17.30
N PRO A 73 6.83 -10.79 18.60
CA PRO A 73 6.30 -12.06 19.14
C PRO A 73 4.78 -12.20 19.06
N GLN A 74 4.03 -11.10 19.21
CA GLN A 74 2.57 -11.11 19.06
C GLN A 74 2.16 -11.33 17.60
N PHE A 75 2.86 -10.69 16.66
CA PHE A 75 2.68 -10.89 15.23
C PHE A 75 2.94 -12.35 14.85
N GLU A 76 4.06 -12.94 15.29
CA GLU A 76 4.36 -14.35 15.04
C GLU A 76 3.25 -15.27 15.58
N THR A 77 2.84 -15.06 16.84
CA THR A 77 1.77 -15.85 17.47
C THR A 77 0.46 -15.75 16.68
N MET A 78 0.11 -14.55 16.25
CA MET A 78 -1.09 -14.28 15.46
C MET A 78 -1.03 -14.97 14.09
N VAL A 79 0.11 -14.89 13.40
CA VAL A 79 0.30 -15.50 12.07
C VAL A 79 0.26 -17.02 12.14
N ARG A 80 0.96 -17.63 13.12
CA ARG A 80 0.97 -19.09 13.30
C ARG A 80 -0.43 -19.65 13.60
N ARG A 81 -1.28 -18.88 14.31
CA ARG A 81 -2.64 -19.32 14.64
C ARG A 81 -3.63 -19.13 13.50
N THR A 82 -3.55 -17.99 12.82
CA THR A 82 -4.60 -17.53 11.89
C THR A 82 -4.27 -17.90 10.44
N TYR A 83 -2.99 -17.96 10.09
CA TYR A 83 -2.54 -18.05 8.69
C TYR A 83 -1.64 -19.25 8.41
N ALA A 84 -1.59 -20.26 9.29
CA ALA A 84 -0.83 -21.49 9.05
C ALA A 84 -1.20 -22.20 7.73
N GLY A 85 -2.47 -22.10 7.30
CA GLY A 85 -2.89 -22.63 6.02
C GLY A 85 -2.31 -21.86 4.82
N MET A 86 -2.04 -20.56 4.95
CA MET A 86 -1.55 -19.73 3.84
C MET A 86 -0.11 -20.09 3.46
N THR A 87 0.73 -20.42 4.44
CA THR A 87 2.13 -20.81 4.19
C THR A 87 2.26 -22.15 3.47
N GLN A 88 1.22 -23.00 3.53
CA GLN A 88 1.16 -24.31 2.88
C GLN A 88 0.74 -24.26 1.40
N ALA A 89 0.30 -23.10 0.89
CA ALA A 89 -0.12 -23.01 -0.51
C ALA A 89 1.02 -23.32 -1.49
N ARG A 90 0.74 -24.20 -2.45
CA ARG A 90 1.66 -24.67 -3.48
C ARG A 90 1.83 -23.67 -4.61
N ARG A 91 0.77 -22.93 -4.90
CA ARG A 91 0.74 -21.91 -5.93
C ARG A 91 -0.05 -20.71 -5.43
N ILE A 92 0.45 -19.53 -5.79
CA ILE A 92 -0.25 -18.26 -5.56
C ILE A 92 -0.46 -17.57 -6.91
N GLU A 93 -1.62 -16.94 -7.07
CA GLU A 93 -1.93 -16.12 -8.24
C GLU A 93 -2.49 -14.78 -7.79
N PHE A 94 -2.08 -13.71 -8.48
CA PHE A 94 -2.58 -12.36 -8.20
C PHE A 94 -3.79 -12.06 -9.06
N GLY A 95 -4.85 -11.57 -8.42
CA GLY A 95 -6.12 -11.22 -9.04
C GLY A 95 -6.25 -9.72 -9.29
N SER A 96 -7.42 -9.19 -8.97
CA SER A 96 -7.73 -7.77 -9.12
C SER A 96 -6.86 -6.90 -8.22
N VAL A 97 -6.57 -5.70 -8.73
CA VAL A 97 -5.85 -4.65 -8.00
C VAL A 97 -6.66 -3.37 -8.08
N ALA A 98 -6.97 -2.79 -6.93
CA ALA A 98 -7.58 -1.47 -6.83
C ALA A 98 -6.64 -0.54 -6.06
N VAL A 99 -6.26 0.58 -6.67
CA VAL A 99 -5.40 1.59 -6.02
C VAL A 99 -6.19 2.89 -5.90
N GLN A 100 -6.19 3.47 -4.70
CA GLN A 100 -6.79 4.76 -4.41
C GLN A 100 -5.84 5.59 -3.55
N GLY A 101 -5.18 6.58 -4.16
CA GLY A 101 -4.21 7.44 -3.48
C GLY A 101 -3.06 6.64 -2.88
N SER A 102 -2.94 6.66 -1.55
CA SER A 102 -1.91 5.93 -0.78
C SER A 102 -2.36 4.54 -0.33
N SER A 103 -3.52 4.06 -0.77
CA SER A 103 -4.06 2.74 -0.38
C SER A 103 -4.24 1.85 -1.60
N ALA A 104 -4.04 0.55 -1.41
CA ALA A 104 -4.28 -0.44 -2.43
C ALA A 104 -4.92 -1.70 -1.84
N LEU A 105 -5.76 -2.36 -2.63
CA LEU A 105 -6.31 -3.67 -2.38
C LEU A 105 -5.80 -4.63 -3.45
N VAL A 106 -5.31 -5.79 -3.03
CA VAL A 106 -4.80 -6.84 -3.92
C VAL A 106 -5.47 -8.15 -3.58
N GLN A 107 -6.19 -8.71 -4.54
CA GLN A 107 -6.74 -10.06 -4.41
C GLN A 107 -5.66 -11.10 -4.69
N VAL A 108 -5.58 -12.14 -3.88
CA VAL A 108 -4.60 -13.22 -4.00
C VAL A 108 -5.29 -14.57 -3.83
N TYR A 109 -5.05 -15.48 -4.78
CA TYR A 109 -5.56 -16.84 -4.77
C TYR A 109 -4.49 -17.81 -4.29
N PHE A 110 -4.82 -18.62 -3.30
CA PHE A 110 -3.94 -19.62 -2.70
C PHE A 110 -4.47 -21.00 -3.09
N PHE A 111 -3.65 -21.75 -3.84
CA PHE A 111 -3.98 -23.11 -4.27
C PHE A 111 -3.25 -24.12 -3.37
N ASP A 112 -4.00 -25.07 -2.83
CA ASP A 112 -3.43 -26.23 -2.13
C ASP A 112 -2.95 -27.31 -3.12
N GLU A 113 -2.51 -28.45 -2.59
CA GLU A 113 -2.02 -29.59 -3.40
C GLU A 113 -3.12 -30.33 -4.18
N HIS A 114 -4.39 -30.14 -3.81
CA HIS A 114 -5.55 -30.72 -4.49
C HIS A 114 -6.20 -29.73 -5.48
N GLY A 115 -5.70 -28.51 -5.57
CA GLY A 115 -6.25 -27.45 -6.41
C GLY A 115 -7.40 -26.67 -5.76
N THR A 116 -7.68 -26.89 -4.48
CA THR A 116 -8.63 -26.07 -3.72
C THR A 116 -8.11 -24.65 -3.64
N VAL A 117 -8.99 -23.67 -3.90
CA VAL A 117 -8.65 -22.25 -3.88
C VAL A 117 -9.21 -21.60 -2.63
N ARG A 118 -8.35 -20.88 -1.90
CA ARG A 118 -8.77 -19.87 -0.92
C ARG A 118 -8.38 -18.49 -1.44
N THR A 119 -9.25 -17.52 -1.24
CA THR A 119 -9.07 -16.17 -1.77
C THR A 119 -8.84 -15.20 -0.61
N PHE A 120 -7.84 -14.34 -0.75
CA PHE A 120 -7.51 -13.34 0.25
C PHE A 120 -7.47 -11.95 -0.37
N LEU A 121 -7.89 -10.95 0.40
CA LEU A 121 -7.78 -9.54 0.08
C LEU A 121 -6.72 -8.92 0.98
N TYR A 122 -5.61 -8.49 0.35
CA TYR A 122 -4.55 -7.76 1.02
C TYR A 122 -4.83 -6.27 0.96
N SER A 123 -4.81 -5.60 2.12
CA SER A 123 -4.79 -4.14 2.17
C SER A 123 -3.36 -3.65 2.33
N LEU A 124 -2.95 -2.74 1.45
CA LEU A 124 -1.64 -2.12 1.46
C LEU A 124 -1.75 -0.61 1.59
N THR A 125 -0.77 -0.01 2.25
CA THR A 125 -0.62 1.44 2.38
C THR A 125 0.79 1.86 1.95
N SER A 126 0.88 2.98 1.25
CA SER A 126 2.16 3.57 0.83
C SER A 126 2.76 4.33 2.02
N GLU A 127 3.87 3.84 2.56
CA GLU A 127 4.58 4.43 3.70
C GLU A 127 6.03 4.75 3.33
N GLY A 128 6.43 6.02 3.47
CA GLY A 128 7.81 6.44 3.24
C GLY A 128 8.32 6.04 1.85
N ASN A 129 9.18 5.03 1.82
CA ASN A 129 9.88 4.54 0.62
C ASN A 129 9.24 3.32 -0.07
N GLY A 130 8.04 2.87 0.34
CA GLY A 130 7.38 1.76 -0.35
C GLY A 130 6.01 1.37 0.18
N TRP A 131 5.44 0.30 -0.38
CA TRP A 131 4.18 -0.27 0.07
C TRP A 131 4.38 -1.19 1.27
N LYS A 132 3.42 -1.17 2.19
CA LYS A 132 3.38 -1.99 3.39
C LYS A 132 2.02 -2.63 3.55
N ILE A 133 1.99 -3.84 4.12
CA ILE A 133 0.77 -4.62 4.31
C ILE A 133 0.10 -4.21 5.61
N GLY A 134 -1.10 -3.63 5.49
CA GLY A 134 -1.93 -3.20 6.62
C GLY A 134 -2.86 -4.29 7.15
N GLY A 135 -3.21 -5.26 6.32
CA GLY A 135 -4.11 -6.34 6.71
C GLY A 135 -4.31 -7.38 5.61
N VAL A 136 -4.89 -8.50 6.03
CA VAL A 136 -5.26 -9.64 5.18
C VAL A 136 -6.62 -10.11 5.66
N GLU A 137 -7.54 -10.31 4.73
CA GLU A 137 -8.88 -10.83 4.97
C GLU A 137 -9.13 -12.01 4.01
N GLU A 138 -9.77 -13.08 4.48
CA GLU A 138 -10.23 -14.18 3.63
C GLU A 138 -11.62 -13.83 3.08
N LEU A 139 -11.83 -14.02 1.77
CA LEU A 139 -13.08 -13.71 1.05
C LEU A 139 -14.00 -14.93 0.90
#